data_AF-A0AAV6NCF8-F1
#
_entry.id   AF-A0AAV6NCF8-F1
#
_cell.length_a   1.000
_cell.length_b   1.000
_cell.length_c   1.000
_cell.angle_alpha   90.00
_cell.angle_beta   90.00
_cell.angle_gamma   90.00
#
_symmetry.space_group_name_H-M   'P 1'
#
loop_
_entity.id
_entity.type
_entity.pdbx_description
1 polymer ?
#
loop_
_entity_poly.entity_id
_entity_poly.type
_entity_poly.pdbx_seq_one_letter_code
_entity_poly.pdbx_strand_id
1 'polypeptide(L)' 'MRKKVDERIRTLIENGVKSRYRSMFVIIGDKSRDQIVNLHYMLSKATIKSRPNVLWCYRDKLELSRLVSRW' A
#
# COMPACT_ATOMS: atom_id res chain seq x y z
N MET A 1 4.98 -5.83 19.72
CA MET A 1 4.42 -4.50 20.11
C MET A 1 3.74 -3.87 18.89
N ARG A 2 2.43 -3.66 18.93
CA ARG A 2 1.67 -3.04 17.83
C ARG A 2 1.94 -1.53 17.83
N LYS A 3 2.67 -1.02 16.84
CA LYS A 3 2.94 0.41 16.72
C LYS A 3 1.74 1.09 16.03
N LYS A 4 1.27 2.21 16.60
CA LYS A 4 0.25 3.04 15.96
C LYS A 4 0.86 3.69 14.73
N VAL A 5 0.21 3.53 13.58
CA VAL A 5 0.57 4.27 12.36
C VAL A 5 0.15 5.72 12.54
N ASP A 6 1.04 6.64 12.15
CA ASP A 6 0.75 8.07 12.17
C ASP A 6 -0.48 8.39 11.30
N GLU A 7 -1.38 9.21 11.84
CA GLU A 7 -2.67 9.53 11.21
C GLU A 7 -2.51 10.22 9.85
N ARG A 8 -1.42 10.98 9.65
CA ARG A 8 -1.14 11.71 8.41
C ARG A 8 -1.14 10.79 7.18
N ILE A 9 -0.73 9.53 7.33
CA ILE A 9 -0.72 8.55 6.24
C ILE A 9 -2.15 8.24 5.79
N ARG A 10 -3.07 8.03 6.73
CA ARG A 10 -4.49 7.78 6.45
C ARG A 10 -5.11 8.99 5.78
N THR A 11 -4.94 10.17 6.36
CA THR A 11 -5.49 11.42 5.83
C THR A 11 -5.01 11.69 4.41
N LEU A 12 -3.73 11.45 4.12
CA LEU A 12 -3.18 11.62 2.77
C LEU A 12 -3.81 10.67 1.74
N ILE A 13 -4.05 9.41 2.12
CA ILE A 13 -4.70 8.42 1.24
C ILE A 13 -6.15 8.85 0.97
N GLU A 14 -6.92 9.14 2.02
CA GLU A 14 -8.33 9.51 1.91
C GLU A 14 -8.53 10.78 1.07
N ASN A 15 -7.70 11.80 1.30
CA ASN A 15 -7.73 13.04 0.53
C ASN A 15 -7.32 12.81 -0.94
N GLY A 16 -6.32 11.97 -1.19
CA GLY A 16 -5.90 11.59 -2.55
C GLY A 16 -7.01 10.90 -3.32
N VAL A 17 -7.72 9.95 -2.70
CA VAL A 17 -8.87 9.28 -3.31
C VAL A 17 -10.01 10.26 -3.58
N LYS A 18 -10.38 11.09 -2.59
CA LYS A 18 -11.46 12.08 -2.69
C LYS A 18 -11.20 13.12 -3.78
N SER A 19 -9.96 13.61 -3.86
CA SER A 19 -9.55 14.66 -4.81
C SER A 19 -9.08 14.10 -6.16
N ARG A 20 -9.06 12.76 -6.32
CA ARG A 20 -8.56 12.06 -7.52
C ARG A 20 -7.09 12.39 -7.84
N TYR A 21 -6.28 12.58 -6.80
CA TYR A 21 -4.84 12.82 -6.90
C TYR A 21 -4.04 11.56 -6.57
N ARG A 22 -2.87 11.44 -7.21
CA ARG A 22 -1.93 10.34 -6.95
C ARG A 22 -1.00 10.74 -5.80
N SER A 23 -0.92 9.88 -4.79
CA SER A 23 0.00 10.04 -3.66
C SER A 23 1.22 9.14 -3.83
N MET A 24 2.38 9.59 -3.41
CA MET A 24 3.63 8.83 -3.44
C MET A 24 4.12 8.56 -2.01
N PHE A 25 4.55 7.34 -1.75
CA PHE A 25 5.15 6.92 -0.48
C PHE A 25 6.51 6.29 -0.73
N VAL A 26 7.49 6.65 0.10
CA VAL A 26 8.81 6.01 0.14
C VAL A 26 8.95 5.34 1.49
N ILE A 27 9.18 4.03 1.51
CA ILE A 27 9.28 3.22 2.73
C ILE A 27 10.73 2.82 2.91
N ILE A 28 11.32 3.18 4.05
CA ILE A 28 12.71 2.87 4.40
C ILE A 28 12.71 1.86 5.55
N GLY A 29 13.42 0.74 5.37
CA GLY A 29 13.66 -0.25 6.42
C GLY A 29 13.43 -1.71 5.97
N ASP A 30 14.02 -2.62 6.75
CA ASP A 30 14.12 -4.05 6.40
C ASP A 30 12.78 -4.79 6.36
N LYS A 31 11.79 -4.30 7.12
CA LYS A 31 10.43 -4.87 7.22
C LYS A 31 9.38 -4.05 6.46
N SER A 32 9.80 -3.38 5.38
CA SER A 32 8.91 -2.57 4.53
C SER A 32 7.75 -3.38 3.92
N ARG A 33 7.96 -4.68 3.66
CA ARG A 33 6.96 -5.58 3.08
C ARG A 33 5.66 -5.61 3.89
N ASP A 34 5.77 -5.71 5.21
CA ASP A 34 4.60 -5.73 6.11
C ASP A 34 3.84 -4.39 6.08
N GLN A 35 4.56 -3.29 5.84
CA GLN A 35 3.97 -1.95 5.76
C GLN A 35 3.20 -1.74 4.45
N ILE A 36 3.63 -2.36 3.35
CA ILE A 36 2.91 -2.30 2.07
C ILE A 36 1.50 -2.90 2.21
N VAL A 37 1.37 -4.01 2.95
CA VAL A 37 0.07 -4.65 3.22
C VAL A 37 -0.87 -3.70 3.98
N ASN A 38 -0.35 -2.97 4.97
CA ASN A 38 -1.14 -1.99 5.72
C ASN A 38 -1.57 -0.80 4.85
N LEU A 39 -0.69 -0.28 3.99
CA LEU A 39 -1.01 0.79 3.04
C LEU A 39 -2.08 0.35 2.04
N HIS A 40 -1.94 -0.85 1.48
CA HIS A 40 -2.93 -1.43 0.59
C HIS A 40 -4.30 -1.55 1.27
N TYR A 41 -4.33 -2.06 2.51
CA TYR A 41 -5.57 -2.15 3.30
C TYR A 41 -6.25 -0.79 3.53
N MET A 42 -5.45 0.25 3.85
CA MET A 42 -5.99 1.61 4.01
C MET A 42 -6.54 2.16 2.69
N LEU A 43 -5.85 1.92 1.57
CA LEU A 43 -6.33 2.30 0.24
C LEU A 43 -7.63 1.57 -0.11
N SER A 44 -7.70 0.24 0.07
CA SER A 44 -8.90 -0.55 -0.20
C SER A 44 -10.12 -0.09 0.60
N LYS A 45 -9.91 0.39 1.85
CA LYS A 45 -10.97 0.98 2.66
C LYS A 45 -11.41 2.37 2.20
N ALA A 46 -10.48 3.18 1.69
CA ALA A 46 -10.77 4.52 1.20
C ALA A 46 -11.45 4.50 -0.19
N THR A 47 -11.25 3.46 -0.99
CA THR A 47 -11.80 3.34 -2.35
C THR A 47 -13.15 2.63 -2.38
N ILE A 48 -14.07 3.11 -3.23
CA ILE A 48 -15.37 2.45 -3.48
C ILE A 48 -15.19 1.12 -4.24
N LYS A 49 -14.15 1.00 -5.08
CA LYS A 49 -13.84 -0.24 -5.80
C LYS A 49 -13.31 -1.28 -4.82
N SER A 50 -13.92 -2.46 -4.80
CA SER A 50 -13.62 -3.51 -3.81
C SER A 50 -12.17 -4.03 -3.85
N ARG A 51 -11.46 -3.88 -4.98
CA ARG A 51 -10.08 -4.35 -5.19
C ARG A 51 -9.32 -3.47 -6.18
N PRO A 52 -8.43 -2.56 -5.72
CA PRO A 52 -7.51 -1.87 -6.61
C PRO A 52 -6.46 -2.86 -7.15
N ASN A 53 -6.13 -2.76 -8.44
CA ASN A 53 -5.07 -3.60 -9.02
C ASN A 53 -3.70 -3.07 -8.56
N VAL A 54 -2.77 -3.99 -8.27
CA VAL A 54 -1.41 -3.67 -7.83
C VAL A 54 -0.41 -4.18 -8.87
N LEU A 55 0.52 -3.30 -9.27
CA LEU A 55 1.65 -3.66 -10.12
C LEU A 55 2.91 -3.79 -9.26
N TRP A 56 3.61 -4.91 -9.40
CA TRP A 56 4.89 -5.14 -8.77
C TRP A 56 6.01 -5.10 -9.80
N CYS A 57 6.95 -4.18 -9.62
CA CYS A 57 8.12 -4.05 -10.48
C CYS A 57 9.37 -4.40 -9.69
N TYR A 58 10.18 -5.30 -10.23
CA TYR A 58 11.47 -5.69 -9.68
C TYR A 58 12.44 -5.99 -10.82
N ARG A 59 13.74 -5.76 -10.61
CA ARG A 59 14.77 -6.07 -11.60
C ARG A 59 15.01 -7.58 -11.71
N ASP A 60 15.23 -8.22 -10.55
CA ASP A 60 15.44 -9.66 -10.42
C ASP A 60 14.33 -10.28 -9.60
N LYS A 61 14.10 -11.59 -9.77
CA LYS A 61 13.01 -12.30 -9.08
C LYS A 61 13.08 -12.08 -7.57
N LEU A 62 12.08 -11.38 -7.03
CA LEU A 62 11.75 -11.58 -5.63
C LEU A 62 11.18 -13.00 -5.48
N GLU A 63 11.54 -13.65 -4.37
CA GLU A 63 10.92 -14.88 -3.83
C GLU A 63 9.36 -14.86 -3.86
N LEU A 64 8.77 -13.65 -3.92
CA LEU A 64 7.33 -13.37 -3.98
C LEU A 64 6.67 -13.50 -5.36
N SER A 65 7.42 -13.64 -6.45
CA SER A 65 6.88 -13.67 -7.82
C SER A 65 5.83 -14.77 -8.08
N ARG A 66 5.77 -15.81 -7.23
CA ARG A 66 4.76 -16.88 -7.31
C ARG A 66 3.53 -16.70 -6.41
N LEU A 67 3.60 -15.87 -5.36
CA LEU A 67 2.55 -15.77 -4.32
C LEU A 67 1.70 -14.50 -4.41
N VAL A 68 2.14 -13.49 -5.17
CA VAL A 68 1.50 -12.16 -5.20
C VAL A 68 0.45 -12.02 -6.30
N SER A 69 0.26 -13.03 -7.14
CA SER A 69 -0.73 -13.02 -8.23
C SER A 69 -2.20 -13.00 -7.76
N ARG A 70 -2.44 -12.95 -6.44
CA ARG A 70 -3.77 -13.14 -5.87
C ARG A 70 -3.94 -12.38 -4.55
N TRP A 71 -3.92 -11.05 -4.63
CA TRP A 71 -4.48 -10.14 -3.60
C TRP A 71 -5.65 -9.36 -4.21
#